data_AF-A0A3C0Q9R5-F1
#
_entry.id   AF-A0A3C0Q9R5-F1
#
_cell.length_a   1.000
_cell.length_b   1.000
_cell.length_c   1.000
_cell.angle_alpha   90.00
_cell.angle_beta   90.00
_cell.angle_gamma   90.00
#
_symmetry.space_group_name_H-M   'P 1'
#
loop_
_entity.id
_entity.type
_entity.pdbx_description
1 polymer ?
#
loop_
_entity_poly.entity_id
_entity_poly.type
_entity_poly.pdbx_seq_one_letter_code
_entity_poly.pdbx_strand_id
1 'polypeptide(L)'
;MGAGVIPFAVSGDTVCFLFQTTFTGRKTGYLIDFGGGLGADEGYREAAIREFIEETETMYFSADVQQASRTVARVRDQTPVVKALFDETLAAHPDWWCRRRPGDSLHPKQWQTFFIEFPYRDIGVLNREWAADRVGRFKKRRELVWVTAGELLAIYENAPDRLWKRVRQLEGAIETVQSILQSKAC
;
A
#
# COMPACT_ATOMS: atom_id res chain seq x y z
N MET A 1 1.39 -11.99 -13.10
CA MET A 1 1.52 -10.52 -12.99
C MET A 1 0.88 -10.07 -11.69
N GLY A 2 1.24 -8.90 -11.17
CA GLY A 2 0.56 -8.33 -10.01
C GLY A 2 0.84 -6.84 -9.86
N ALA A 3 0.08 -6.19 -8.99
CA ALA A 3 0.28 -4.78 -8.68
C ALA A 3 0.05 -4.51 -7.20
N GLY A 4 0.61 -3.40 -6.74
CA GLY A 4 0.33 -2.88 -5.41
C GLY A 4 0.47 -1.38 -5.33
N VAL A 5 0.21 -0.85 -4.14
CA VAL A 5 0.36 0.54 -3.79
C VAL A 5 1.07 0.64 -2.44
N ILE A 6 1.95 1.63 -2.33
CA ILE A 6 2.46 2.15 -1.07
C ILE A 6 1.85 3.55 -0.93
N PRO A 7 0.74 3.69 -0.19
CA PRO A 7 0.17 5.00 0.09
C PRO A 7 1.18 5.83 0.87
N PHE A 8 1.24 7.13 0.59
CA PHE A 8 1.94 8.07 1.44
C PHE A 8 1.02 9.22 1.81
N ALA A 9 1.30 9.89 2.93
CA ALA A 9 0.58 11.07 3.36
C ALA A 9 1.56 12.09 3.92
N VAL A 10 1.21 13.37 3.77
CA VAL A 10 1.87 14.48 4.46
C VAL A 10 1.10 14.78 5.73
N SER A 11 1.77 14.72 6.89
CA SER A 11 1.18 15.02 8.20
C SER A 11 2.07 16.02 8.92
N GLY A 12 1.60 17.28 9.01
CA GLY A 12 2.50 18.40 9.30
C GLY A 12 3.57 18.48 8.22
N ASP A 13 4.84 18.62 8.62
CA ASP A 13 5.97 18.72 7.67
C ASP A 13 6.64 17.36 7.41
N THR A 14 5.95 16.26 7.72
CA THR A 14 6.51 14.89 7.62
C THR A 14 5.78 14.09 6.56
N VAL A 15 6.54 13.54 5.60
CA VAL A 15 6.07 12.52 4.66
C VAL A 15 6.17 11.15 5.31
N CYS A 16 5.05 10.43 5.34
CA CYS A 16 4.95 9.08 5.89
C CYS A 16 4.40 8.11 4.84
N PHE A 17 4.93 6.89 4.80
CA PHE A 17 4.52 5.80 3.92
C PHE A 17 3.80 4.72 4.72
N LEU A 18 2.65 4.27 4.21
CA LEU A 18 1.81 3.28 4.86
C LEU A 18 2.24 1.88 4.44
N PHE A 19 2.46 1.03 5.43
CA PHE A 19 2.67 -0.40 5.23
C PHE A 19 1.75 -1.22 6.11
N GLN A 20 1.67 -2.52 5.81
CA GLN A 20 1.00 -3.50 6.67
C GLN A 20 1.97 -4.59 7.16
N THR A 21 1.67 -5.12 8.33
CA THR A 21 2.13 -6.39 8.85
C THR A 21 1.01 -7.41 8.65
N THR A 22 1.35 -8.60 8.15
CA THR A 22 0.41 -9.72 8.08
C THR A 22 0.94 -10.88 8.91
N PHE A 23 0.06 -11.51 9.69
CA PHE A 23 0.44 -12.52 10.67
C PHE A 23 0.29 -13.96 10.14
N THR A 24 -0.49 -14.15 9.07
CA THR A 24 -0.78 -15.49 8.52
C THR A 24 -0.80 -15.51 6.99
N GLY A 25 -0.50 -16.69 6.43
CA GLY A 25 -0.55 -16.97 5.00
C GLY A 25 0.72 -16.60 4.24
N ARG A 26 0.64 -16.59 2.90
CA ARG A 26 1.82 -16.48 2.01
C ARG A 26 2.56 -15.13 2.08
N LYS A 27 1.95 -14.09 2.66
CA LYS A 27 2.54 -12.75 2.80
C LYS A 27 3.03 -12.46 4.22
N THR A 28 3.07 -13.43 5.14
CA THR A 28 3.46 -13.18 6.54
C THR A 28 4.80 -12.45 6.63
N GLY A 29 4.81 -11.34 7.36
CA GLY A 29 5.97 -10.45 7.49
C GLY A 29 5.57 -9.03 7.83
N TYR A 30 6.58 -8.15 7.82
CA TYR A 30 6.48 -6.73 8.14
C TYR A 30 6.73 -5.87 6.90
N LEU A 31 6.29 -4.61 6.97
CA LEU A 31 6.54 -3.60 5.93
C LEU A 31 6.16 -4.10 4.52
N ILE A 32 4.93 -4.59 4.41
CA ILE A 32 4.35 -5.13 3.19
C ILE A 32 3.56 -4.03 2.48
N ASP A 33 3.69 -3.97 1.15
CA ASP A 33 2.85 -3.16 0.26
C ASP A 33 1.41 -3.70 0.19
N PHE A 34 0.45 -2.87 -0.19
CA PHE A 34 -0.92 -3.34 -0.44
C PHE A 34 -1.04 -3.80 -1.88
N GLY A 35 -1.14 -5.11 -2.12
CA GLY A 35 -1.08 -5.57 -3.50
C GLY A 35 -1.07 -7.07 -3.72
N GLY A 36 -1.73 -7.53 -4.78
CA GLY A 36 -1.91 -8.92 -5.16
C GLY A 36 -1.79 -9.18 -6.66
N GLY A 37 -2.33 -10.33 -7.09
CA GLY A 37 -2.33 -10.71 -8.49
C GLY A 37 -3.39 -9.93 -9.28
N LEU A 38 -3.19 -9.81 -10.59
CA LEU A 38 -4.22 -9.30 -11.50
C LEU A 38 -5.38 -10.30 -11.57
N GLY A 39 -6.61 -9.78 -11.64
CA GLY A 39 -7.79 -10.49 -12.09
C GLY A 39 -7.82 -10.70 -13.60
N ALA A 40 -8.90 -11.32 -14.10
CA ALA A 40 -9.14 -11.41 -15.54
C ALA A 40 -9.39 -10.00 -16.10
N ASP A 41 -8.69 -9.65 -17.18
CA ASP A 41 -8.76 -8.35 -17.88
C ASP A 41 -8.45 -7.11 -17.03
N GLU A 42 -7.88 -7.30 -15.83
CA GLU A 42 -7.59 -6.21 -14.88
C GLU A 42 -6.21 -5.58 -15.17
N GLY A 43 -6.15 -4.26 -15.29
CA GLY A 43 -4.90 -3.52 -15.41
C GLY A 43 -4.13 -3.42 -14.08
N TYR A 44 -2.84 -3.05 -14.14
CA TYR A 44 -2.02 -2.89 -12.92
C TYR A 44 -2.60 -1.87 -11.93
N ARG A 45 -3.08 -0.72 -12.41
CA ARG A 45 -3.68 0.31 -11.53
C ARG A 45 -4.95 -0.19 -10.85
N GLU A 46 -5.83 -0.84 -11.61
CA GLU A 46 -7.08 -1.42 -11.09
C GLU A 46 -6.81 -2.47 -10.01
N ALA A 47 -5.82 -3.35 -10.26
CA ALA A 47 -5.39 -4.34 -9.28
C ALA A 47 -4.84 -3.70 -8.00
N ALA A 48 -4.02 -2.65 -8.10
CA ALA A 48 -3.49 -1.94 -6.95
C ALA A 48 -4.59 -1.27 -6.12
N ILE A 49 -5.56 -0.64 -6.79
CA ILE A 49 -6.74 -0.01 -6.16
C ILE A 49 -7.57 -1.06 -5.41
N ARG A 50 -7.97 -2.13 -6.11
CA ARG A 50 -8.78 -3.21 -5.52
C ARG A 50 -8.09 -3.83 -4.32
N GLU A 51 -6.80 -4.16 -4.45
CA GLU A 51 -6.04 -4.81 -3.38
C GLU A 51 -5.90 -3.90 -2.15
N PHE A 52 -5.70 -2.59 -2.32
CA PHE A 52 -5.70 -1.67 -1.18
C PHE A 52 -7.04 -1.69 -0.42
N ILE A 53 -8.15 -1.55 -1.14
CA ILE A 53 -9.48 -1.50 -0.55
C ILE A 53 -9.80 -2.84 0.16
N GLU A 54 -9.47 -3.95 -0.49
CA GLU A 54 -9.70 -5.28 0.06
C GLU A 54 -8.80 -5.60 1.26
N GLU A 55 -7.51 -5.25 1.21
CA GLU A 55 -6.56 -5.57 2.28
C GLU A 55 -6.74 -4.67 3.50
N THR A 56 -7.29 -3.47 3.32
CA THR A 56 -7.76 -2.63 4.43
C THR A 56 -9.16 -3.00 4.92
N GLU A 57 -9.77 -4.07 4.38
CA GLU A 57 -11.13 -4.53 4.71
C GLU A 57 -12.17 -3.41 4.60
N THR A 58 -11.99 -2.48 3.65
CA THR A 58 -12.78 -1.25 3.42
C THR A 58 -12.74 -0.22 4.56
N MET A 59 -11.84 -0.38 5.53
CA MET A 59 -11.82 0.48 6.71
C MET A 59 -11.22 1.86 6.48
N TYR A 60 -10.26 1.99 5.56
CA TYR A 60 -9.44 3.19 5.44
C TYR A 60 -10.27 4.44 5.12
N PHE A 61 -11.22 4.33 4.20
CA PHE A 61 -12.12 5.40 3.79
C PHE A 61 -13.52 5.31 4.44
N SER A 62 -13.70 4.43 5.44
CA SER A 62 -14.99 4.33 6.12
C SER A 62 -15.16 5.44 7.16
N ALA A 63 -16.33 6.09 7.15
CA ALA A 63 -16.74 6.98 8.24
C ALA A 63 -16.94 6.20 9.54
N ASP A 64 -17.55 5.02 9.45
CA ASP A 64 -17.76 4.10 10.57
C ASP A 64 -16.90 2.84 10.38
N VAL A 65 -15.79 2.78 11.12
CA VAL A 65 -14.85 1.66 11.04
C VAL A 65 -15.44 0.40 11.67
N GLN A 66 -16.35 0.49 12.63
CA GLN A 66 -16.99 -0.69 13.28
C GLN A 66 -17.97 -1.40 12.37
N GLN A 67 -18.54 -0.69 11.41
CA GLN A 67 -19.44 -1.28 10.43
C GLN A 67 -18.73 -1.80 9.20
N ALA A 68 -17.48 -1.38 8.93
CA ALA A 68 -16.75 -1.71 7.70
C ALA A 68 -16.58 -3.22 7.47
N SER A 69 -16.65 -3.65 6.21
CA SER A 69 -16.47 -5.06 5.85
C SER A 69 -16.33 -5.16 4.35
N ARG A 70 -15.60 -6.17 3.92
CA ARG A 70 -15.24 -6.40 2.52
C ARG A 70 -16.38 -7.00 1.70
N THR A 71 -17.47 -6.24 1.55
CA THR A 71 -18.57 -6.58 0.64
C THR A 71 -18.31 -6.01 -0.76
N VAL A 72 -18.89 -6.65 -1.78
CA VAL A 72 -18.77 -6.19 -3.17
C VAL A 72 -19.24 -4.74 -3.32
N ALA A 73 -20.35 -4.38 -2.67
CA ALA A 73 -20.89 -3.02 -2.71
C ALA A 73 -19.88 -2.01 -2.15
N ARG A 74 -19.30 -2.26 -0.97
CA ARG A 74 -18.36 -1.32 -0.34
C ARG A 74 -17.04 -1.21 -1.09
N VAL A 75 -16.55 -2.30 -1.66
CA VAL A 75 -15.37 -2.25 -2.53
C VAL A 75 -15.68 -1.34 -3.74
N ARG A 76 -16.80 -1.59 -4.43
CA ARG A 76 -17.23 -0.77 -5.57
C ARG A 76 -17.41 0.70 -5.19
N ASP A 77 -17.97 0.99 -4.02
CA ASP A 77 -18.24 2.36 -3.58
C ASP A 77 -16.95 3.12 -3.21
N GLN A 78 -15.89 2.42 -2.76
CA GLN A 78 -14.58 3.03 -2.48
C GLN A 78 -13.66 3.10 -3.71
N THR A 79 -13.87 2.25 -4.73
CA THR A 79 -13.03 2.25 -5.95
C THR A 79 -12.89 3.64 -6.59
N PRO A 80 -13.97 4.43 -6.80
CA PRO A 80 -13.84 5.78 -7.37
C PRO A 80 -13.01 6.72 -6.51
N VAL A 81 -13.08 6.60 -5.18
CA VAL A 81 -12.31 7.45 -4.25
C VAL A 81 -10.82 7.18 -4.41
N VAL A 82 -10.41 5.91 -4.38
CA VAL A 82 -8.99 5.54 -4.54
C VAL A 82 -8.51 5.83 -5.96
N LYS A 83 -9.36 5.61 -6.97
CA LYS A 83 -9.03 5.93 -8.36
C LYS A 83 -8.73 7.43 -8.52
N ALA A 84 -9.51 8.32 -7.90
CA ALA A 84 -9.26 9.76 -7.95
C ALA A 84 -7.87 10.12 -7.38
N LEU A 85 -7.46 9.50 -6.27
CA LEU A 85 -6.12 9.70 -5.69
C LEU A 85 -5.01 9.25 -6.65
N PHE A 86 -5.21 8.11 -7.33
CA PHE A 86 -4.30 7.64 -8.37
C PHE A 86 -4.21 8.61 -9.55
N ASP A 87 -5.37 9.06 -10.05
CA ASP A 87 -5.44 9.98 -11.18
C ASP A 87 -4.75 11.31 -10.85
N GLU A 88 -5.01 11.88 -9.68
CA GLU A 88 -4.40 13.13 -9.22
C GLU A 88 -2.88 12.99 -9.04
N THR A 89 -2.44 11.97 -8.29
CA THR A 89 -1.01 11.78 -8.01
C THR A 89 -0.23 11.53 -9.30
N LEU A 90 -0.72 10.65 -10.18
CA LEU A 90 0.02 10.25 -11.38
C LEU A 90 -0.15 11.24 -12.55
N ALA A 91 -1.11 12.16 -12.49
CA ALA A 91 -1.15 13.30 -13.41
C ALA A 91 -0.02 14.29 -13.11
N ALA A 92 0.27 14.54 -11.83
CA ALA A 92 1.37 15.40 -11.41
C ALA A 92 2.74 14.69 -11.52
N HIS A 93 2.78 13.40 -11.16
CA HIS A 93 4.01 12.62 -11.07
C HIS A 93 3.84 11.24 -11.74
N PRO A 94 3.88 11.18 -13.09
CA PRO A 94 3.64 9.95 -13.84
C PRO A 94 4.68 8.85 -13.62
N ASP A 95 5.82 9.20 -13.03
CA ASP A 95 6.98 8.35 -12.71
C ASP A 95 6.96 7.78 -11.28
N TRP A 96 5.98 8.15 -10.44
CA TRP A 96 5.85 7.64 -9.06
C TRP A 96 5.29 6.21 -8.98
N TRP A 97 6.01 5.29 -9.60
CA TRP A 97 5.79 3.86 -9.52
C TRP A 97 7.08 3.10 -9.83
N CYS A 98 7.23 1.93 -9.22
CA CYS A 98 8.38 1.07 -9.43
C CYS A 98 7.96 -0.28 -9.97
N ARG A 99 8.73 -0.81 -10.93
CA ARG A 99 8.67 -2.24 -11.24
C ARG A 99 9.48 -3.04 -10.22
N ARG A 100 9.09 -4.29 -10.01
CA ARG A 100 9.93 -5.23 -9.25
C ARG A 100 11.04 -5.75 -10.15
N ARG A 101 12.25 -5.93 -9.59
CA ARG A 101 13.33 -6.66 -10.25
C ARG A 101 12.82 -8.02 -10.75
N PRO A 102 12.99 -8.35 -12.05
CA PRO A 102 12.36 -9.51 -12.67
C PRO A 102 12.84 -10.84 -12.06
N GLY A 103 14.04 -10.87 -11.48
CA GLY A 103 14.63 -12.06 -10.90
C GLY A 103 15.15 -12.99 -11.99
N ASP A 104 14.50 -14.16 -12.13
CA ASP A 104 14.81 -15.12 -13.20
C ASP A 104 14.43 -14.54 -14.57
N SER A 105 15.41 -14.46 -15.48
CA SER A 105 15.21 -13.96 -16.84
C SER A 105 14.29 -14.86 -17.67
N LEU A 106 14.19 -16.15 -17.34
CA LEU A 106 13.31 -17.10 -18.04
C LEU A 106 11.84 -16.97 -17.57
N HIS A 107 11.62 -16.54 -16.32
CA HIS A 107 10.29 -16.39 -15.73
C HIS A 107 10.17 -15.06 -14.98
N PRO A 108 10.20 -13.92 -15.70
CA PRO A 108 10.26 -12.61 -15.06
C PRO A 108 9.01 -12.35 -14.23
N LYS A 109 9.21 -11.94 -12.97
CA LYS A 109 8.11 -11.53 -12.10
C LYS A 109 7.63 -10.15 -12.48
N GLN A 110 6.60 -10.09 -13.31
CA GLN A 110 5.96 -8.84 -13.71
C GLN A 110 5.12 -8.26 -12.56
N TRP A 111 5.60 -7.15 -11.99
CA TRP A 111 4.97 -6.48 -10.86
C TRP A 111 5.20 -4.97 -10.90
N GLN A 112 4.17 -4.17 -10.60
CA GLN A 112 4.25 -2.72 -10.44
C GLN A 112 3.77 -2.29 -9.05
N THR A 113 4.45 -1.34 -8.41
CA THR A 113 4.00 -0.73 -7.15
C THR A 113 3.91 0.78 -7.35
N PHE A 114 2.74 1.36 -7.11
CA PHE A 114 2.51 2.79 -7.22
C PHE A 114 2.72 3.49 -5.88
N PHE A 115 3.27 4.70 -5.89
CA PHE A 115 3.36 5.56 -4.71
C PHE A 115 2.32 6.66 -4.86
N ILE A 116 1.26 6.58 -4.06
CA ILE A 116 0.07 7.42 -4.25
C ILE A 116 -0.19 8.23 -3.00
N GLU A 117 -0.49 9.50 -3.16
CA GLU A 117 -0.82 10.39 -2.06
C GLU A 117 -2.23 10.08 -1.55
N PHE A 118 -2.34 9.85 -0.25
CA PHE A 118 -3.58 9.56 0.45
C PHE A 118 -3.79 10.59 1.55
N PRO A 119 -5.05 10.91 1.89
CA PRO A 119 -5.32 11.71 3.08
C PRO A 119 -4.81 10.96 4.32
N TYR A 120 -4.13 11.68 5.21
CA TYR A 120 -3.68 11.09 6.47
C TYR A 120 -4.87 10.52 7.25
N ARG A 121 -4.70 9.32 7.80
CA ARG A 121 -5.70 8.62 8.60
C ARG A 121 -5.05 8.12 9.88
N ASP A 122 -5.73 8.32 11.02
CA ASP A 122 -5.39 7.61 12.25
C ASP A 122 -5.58 6.11 12.02
N ILE A 123 -4.48 5.38 11.90
CA ILE A 123 -4.49 3.93 11.70
C ILE A 123 -4.70 3.16 13.01
N GLY A 124 -4.61 3.83 14.17
CA GLY A 124 -4.86 3.23 15.47
C GLY A 124 -6.30 2.73 15.60
N VAL A 125 -7.28 3.45 15.04
CA VAL A 125 -8.67 2.97 14.99
C VAL A 125 -8.80 1.68 14.18
N LEU A 126 -8.12 1.56 13.03
CA LEU A 126 -8.15 0.36 12.18
C LEU A 126 -7.47 -0.84 12.87
N ASN A 127 -6.29 -0.59 13.44
CA ASN A 127 -5.51 -1.62 14.13
C ASN A 127 -6.26 -2.19 15.34
N ARG A 128 -7.03 -1.35 16.07
CA ARG A 128 -7.88 -1.82 17.16
C ARG A 128 -8.98 -2.76 16.68
N GLU A 129 -9.64 -2.46 15.56
CA GLU A 129 -10.69 -3.32 15.01
C GLU A 129 -10.13 -4.69 14.60
N TRP A 130 -8.97 -4.75 13.93
CA TRP A 130 -8.32 -6.03 13.63
C TRP A 130 -7.85 -6.79 14.87
N ALA A 131 -7.33 -6.08 15.88
CA ALA A 131 -6.85 -6.72 17.10
C ALA A 131 -8.00 -7.26 17.98
N ALA A 132 -9.16 -6.58 17.96
CA ALA A 132 -10.34 -6.94 18.75
C ALA A 132 -11.24 -7.98 18.06
N ASP A 133 -11.04 -8.28 16.77
CA ASP A 133 -11.86 -9.23 16.04
C ASP A 133 -11.67 -10.67 16.53
N ARG A 134 -12.59 -11.11 17.40
CA ARG A 134 -12.67 -12.49 17.92
C ARG A 134 -13.75 -13.32 17.24
N VAL A 135 -14.61 -12.69 16.46
CA VAL A 135 -15.78 -13.31 15.83
C VAL A 135 -15.56 -13.64 14.36
N GLY A 136 -14.39 -13.30 13.81
CA GLY A 136 -14.01 -13.61 12.44
C GLY A 136 -14.67 -12.67 11.43
N ARG A 137 -14.92 -11.41 11.80
CA ARG A 137 -15.42 -10.38 10.89
C ARG A 137 -14.46 -10.14 9.73
N PHE A 138 -13.16 -10.17 10.01
CA PHE A 138 -12.11 -9.98 9.02
C PHE A 138 -11.45 -11.31 8.67
N LYS A 139 -11.19 -11.50 7.37
CA LYS A 139 -10.58 -12.74 6.87
C LYS A 139 -9.18 -12.97 7.43
N LYS A 140 -8.44 -11.90 7.69
CA LYS A 140 -7.08 -11.96 8.24
C LYS A 140 -6.83 -10.78 9.16
N ARG A 141 -6.16 -11.06 10.29
CA ARG A 141 -5.55 -10.03 11.13
C ARG A 141 -4.42 -9.34 10.37
N ARG A 142 -4.40 -8.02 10.46
CA ARG A 142 -3.36 -7.13 9.94
C ARG A 142 -3.07 -6.05 10.96
N GLU A 143 -1.96 -5.38 10.76
CA GLU A 143 -1.60 -4.18 11.51
C GLU A 143 -0.95 -3.20 10.54
N LEU A 144 -1.40 -1.96 10.54
CA LEU A 144 -0.86 -0.89 9.71
C LEU A 144 0.21 -0.12 10.49
N VAL A 145 1.16 0.44 9.75
CA VAL A 145 2.20 1.31 10.30
C VAL A 145 2.53 2.43 9.32
N TRP A 146 2.63 3.65 9.84
CA TRP A 146 3.22 4.77 9.14
C TRP A 146 4.73 4.78 9.38
N VAL A 147 5.52 4.78 8.31
CA VAL A 147 6.98 4.86 8.35
C VAL A 147 7.39 6.19 7.73
N THR A 148 8.15 7.00 8.45
CA THR A 148 8.62 8.29 7.91
C THR A 148 9.53 8.05 6.70
N ALA A 149 9.59 9.00 5.78
CA ALA A 149 10.46 8.90 4.62
C ALA A 149 11.94 8.69 5.01
N GLY A 150 12.42 9.39 6.05
CA GLY A 150 13.77 9.22 6.57
C GLY A 150 14.03 7.82 7.12
N GLU A 151 13.08 7.27 7.88
CA GLU A 151 13.18 5.88 8.35
C GLU A 151 13.14 4.88 7.18
N LEU A 152 12.26 5.08 6.21
CA LEU A 152 12.13 4.20 5.05
C LEU A 152 13.43 4.17 4.23
N LEU A 153 14.04 5.33 3.98
CA LEU A 153 15.34 5.44 3.31
C LEU A 153 16.43 4.72 4.10
N ALA A 154 16.50 4.94 5.42
CA ALA A 154 17.46 4.27 6.28
C ALA A 154 17.29 2.75 6.28
N ILE A 155 16.04 2.24 6.20
CA ILE A 155 15.74 0.82 6.08
C ILE A 155 16.23 0.28 4.73
N TYR A 156 15.96 0.97 3.63
CA TYR A 156 16.43 0.54 2.30
C TYR A 156 17.96 0.41 2.24
N GLU A 157 18.68 1.35 2.86
CA GLU A 157 20.14 1.39 2.86
C GLU A 157 20.77 0.38 3.83
N ASN A 158 20.26 0.31 5.08
CA ASN A 158 20.97 -0.36 6.17
C ASN A 158 20.31 -1.67 6.62
N ALA A 159 19.02 -1.88 6.32
CA ALA A 159 18.28 -3.04 6.80
C ALA A 159 17.19 -3.52 5.82
N PRO A 160 17.51 -3.73 4.52
CA PRO A 160 16.49 -4.07 3.50
C PRO A 160 15.77 -5.39 3.76
N ASP A 161 16.32 -6.26 4.62
CA ASP A 161 15.66 -7.49 5.05
C ASP A 161 14.43 -7.26 5.96
N ARG A 162 14.30 -6.07 6.57
CA ARG A 162 13.07 -5.68 7.29
C ARG A 162 11.89 -5.44 6.37
N LEU A 163 12.15 -5.08 5.10
CA LEU A 163 11.12 -4.88 4.09
C LEU A 163 10.66 -6.21 3.53
N TRP A 164 9.37 -6.31 3.23
CA TRP A 164 8.87 -7.47 2.51
C TRP A 164 9.60 -7.65 1.18
N LYS A 165 9.81 -8.91 0.77
CA LYS A 165 10.62 -9.28 -0.39
C LYS A 165 10.27 -8.51 -1.68
N ARG A 166 9.01 -8.09 -1.86
CA ARG A 166 8.60 -7.30 -3.04
C ARG A 166 9.05 -5.85 -2.93
N VAL A 167 8.88 -5.25 -1.75
CA VAL A 167 9.20 -3.86 -1.44
C VAL A 167 10.71 -3.61 -1.52
N ARG A 168 11.54 -4.52 -0.99
CA ARG A 168 13.01 -4.44 -1.10
C ARG A 168 13.56 -4.70 -2.52
N GLN A 169 12.72 -5.24 -3.41
CA GLN A 169 13.09 -5.57 -4.79
C GLN A 169 12.54 -4.57 -5.80
N LEU A 170 11.95 -3.46 -5.36
CA LEU A 170 11.51 -2.39 -6.23
C LEU A 170 12.73 -1.67 -6.83
N GLU A 171 12.72 -1.49 -8.15
CA GLU A 171 13.74 -0.74 -8.87
C GLU A 171 13.43 0.76 -8.77
N GLY A 172 14.40 1.57 -8.35
CA GLY A 172 14.23 3.03 -8.24
C GLY A 172 13.47 3.49 -6.98
N ALA A 173 13.28 2.63 -5.97
CA ALA A 173 12.44 2.97 -4.82
C ALA A 173 13.05 4.07 -3.94
N ILE A 174 14.37 4.08 -3.76
CA ILE A 174 15.07 5.12 -2.98
C ILE A 174 14.87 6.47 -3.68
N GLU A 175 15.10 6.51 -4.99
CA GLU A 175 14.98 7.69 -5.84
C GLU A 175 13.53 8.20 -5.87
N THR A 176 12.56 7.29 -5.91
CA THR A 176 11.13 7.66 -5.87
C THR A 176 10.76 8.27 -4.51
N VAL A 177 11.21 7.67 -3.40
CA VAL A 177 10.97 8.21 -2.05
C VAL A 177 11.63 9.58 -1.87
N GLN A 178 12.84 9.77 -2.39
CA GLN A 178 13.53 11.06 -2.39
C GLN A 178 12.80 12.12 -3.24
N SER A 179 12.31 11.74 -4.42
CA SER A 179 11.50 12.61 -5.30
C SER A 179 10.22 13.07 -4.61
N ILE A 180 9.51 12.16 -3.93
CA ILE A 180 8.32 12.50 -3.12
C ILE A 180 8.69 13.48 -2.00
N LEU A 181 9.77 13.22 -1.27
CA LEU A 181 10.25 14.13 -0.21
C LEU A 181 10.53 15.53 -0.74
N GLN A 182 11.23 15.65 -1.87
CA GLN A 182 11.55 16.94 -2.48
C GLN A 182 10.30 17.66 -2.99
N SER A 183 9.34 16.93 -3.55
CA SER A 183 8.06 17.49 -4.02
C SER A 183 7.18 18.00 -2.87
N LYS A 184 7.24 17.35 -1.71
CA LYS A 184 6.36 17.64 -0.55
C LYS A 184 7.00 18.47 0.55
N ALA A 185 8.31 18.70 0.51
CA ALA A 185 8.98 19.68 1.36
C ALA A 185 8.63 21.10 0.87
N CYS A 186 7.61 21.70 1.50
CA CYS A 186 7.27 23.13 1.37
C CYS A 186 7.54 23.82 2.70
#